data_AF-A0A7K2ZZI4-F1
#
_entry.id   AF-A0A7K2ZZI4-F1
#
_cell.length_a   1.000
_cell.length_b   1.000
_cell.length_c   1.000
_cell.angle_alpha   90.00
_cell.angle_beta   90.00
_cell.angle_gamma   90.00
#
_symmetry.space_group_name_H-M   'P 1'
#
loop_
_entity.id
_entity.type
_entity.pdbx_description
1 polymer ?
#
loop_
_entity_poly.entity_id
_entity_poly.type
_entity_poly.pdbx_seq_one_letter_code
_entity_poly.pdbx_strand_id
1 'polypeptide(L)'
;MSTMAASAQSAAEPKVGLRERKKIKTRTAIREATYRLIMEQGYDATTVEQIAEAAEVSPSTVFRYFPTKEDIVLTDEFDPILERELRARPADEPIVDSVRHVVERSLDLAFADTSPEVTRLRLRLQVETPAVRSRMMESMSVTGQLMCRVIADRTGRDPDGLEVRVHAMSLVSAMMQATMYWAEHDQEDDLRDLVMRALDTVQHGL
;
A
#
# COMPACT_ATOMS: atom_id res chain seq x y z
N MET A 1 15.01 -57.53 -16.68
CA MET A 1 13.98 -56.63 -17.24
C MET A 1 13.32 -55.96 -16.04
N SER A 2 13.91 -54.92 -15.47
CA SER A 2 13.90 -53.51 -15.92
C SER A 2 12.61 -52.78 -15.54
N THR A 3 12.79 -51.55 -15.01
CA THR A 3 11.85 -50.40 -15.07
C THR A 3 10.82 -50.35 -13.92
N MET A 4 10.64 -49.30 -13.11
CA MET A 4 11.18 -47.93 -13.08
C MET A 4 11.01 -47.32 -11.68
N ALA A 5 11.97 -46.49 -11.28
CA ALA A 5 11.77 -45.44 -10.29
C ALA A 5 10.84 -44.35 -10.85
N ALA A 6 9.95 -43.82 -10.01
CA ALA A 6 9.27 -42.56 -10.26
C ALA A 6 9.27 -41.73 -8.98
N SER A 7 10.40 -41.06 -8.75
CA SER A 7 10.49 -39.87 -7.94
C SER A 7 9.59 -38.79 -8.54
N ALA A 8 8.43 -38.54 -7.93
CA ALA A 8 7.58 -37.43 -8.31
C ALA A 8 8.19 -36.12 -7.75
N GLN A 9 8.57 -35.28 -8.70
CA GLN A 9 9.21 -33.97 -8.58
C GLN A 9 8.59 -33.06 -7.52
N SER A 10 9.47 -32.52 -6.69
CA SER A 10 9.26 -31.26 -5.95
C SER A 10 8.95 -30.15 -6.97
N ALA A 11 7.74 -29.60 -6.90
CA ALA A 11 7.32 -28.46 -7.70
C ALA A 11 8.15 -27.23 -7.26
N ALA A 12 9.03 -26.80 -8.15
CA ALA A 12 9.88 -25.62 -7.93
C ALA A 12 9.04 -24.35 -7.99
N GLU A 13 9.05 -23.58 -6.90
CA GLU A 13 8.53 -22.21 -6.85
C GLU A 13 9.20 -21.34 -7.93
N PRO A 14 8.45 -20.43 -8.59
CA PRO A 14 8.99 -19.59 -9.65
C PRO A 14 10.01 -18.59 -9.09
N LYS A 15 11.31 -18.84 -9.37
CA LYS A 15 12.40 -17.92 -9.03
C LYS A 15 12.21 -16.59 -9.76
N VAL A 16 11.94 -15.51 -9.02
CA VAL A 16 11.89 -14.12 -9.52
C VAL A 16 13.08 -13.85 -10.44
N GLY A 17 12.79 -13.53 -11.71
CA GLY A 17 13.79 -13.35 -12.76
C GLY A 17 14.78 -12.21 -12.45
N LEU A 18 16.00 -12.27 -13.00
CA LEU A 18 17.06 -11.29 -12.74
C LEU A 18 16.62 -9.84 -12.98
N ARG A 19 15.77 -9.60 -13.97
CA ARG A 19 15.21 -8.28 -14.28
C ARG A 19 14.32 -7.75 -13.16
N GLU A 20 13.44 -8.60 -12.61
CA GLU A 20 12.54 -8.20 -11.53
C GLU A 20 13.30 -7.98 -10.23
N ARG A 21 14.32 -8.81 -9.94
CA ARG A 21 15.22 -8.57 -8.81
C ARG A 21 15.97 -7.25 -8.91
N LYS A 22 16.50 -6.91 -10.09
CA LYS A 22 17.14 -5.59 -10.33
C LYS A 22 16.16 -4.45 -10.14
N LYS A 23 14.93 -4.61 -10.63
CA LYS A 23 13.85 -3.63 -10.49
C LYS A 23 13.50 -3.36 -9.02
N ILE A 24 13.31 -4.42 -8.23
CA ILE A 24 13.06 -4.33 -6.78
C ILE A 24 14.24 -3.64 -6.09
N LYS A 25 15.47 -4.11 -6.32
CA LYS A 25 16.67 -3.52 -5.70
C LYS A 25 16.81 -2.02 -5.98
N THR A 26 16.60 -1.59 -7.21
CA THR A 26 16.65 -0.16 -7.56
C THR A 26 15.55 0.63 -6.87
N ARG A 27 14.32 0.08 -6.81
CA ARG A 27 13.20 0.73 -6.12
C ARG A 27 13.48 0.90 -4.62
N THR A 28 14.02 -0.13 -3.97
CA THR A 28 14.41 -0.11 -2.56
C THR A 28 15.50 0.93 -2.30
N ALA A 29 16.57 0.96 -3.11
CA ALA A 29 17.66 1.92 -2.94
C ALA A 29 17.19 3.38 -3.04
N ILE A 30 16.29 3.69 -3.97
CA ILE A 30 15.69 5.04 -4.09
C ILE A 30 14.90 5.41 -2.82
N ARG A 31 14.10 4.47 -2.28
CA ARG A 31 13.31 4.69 -1.07
C ARG A 31 14.19 4.91 0.17
N GLU A 32 15.18 4.05 0.37
CA GLU A 32 16.13 4.17 1.48
C GLU A 32 16.87 5.51 1.45
N ALA A 33 17.37 5.91 0.28
CA ALA A 33 18.02 7.21 0.09
C ALA A 33 17.06 8.38 0.40
N THR A 34 15.81 8.28 -0.05
CA THR A 34 14.79 9.32 0.18
C THR A 34 14.46 9.45 1.65
N TYR A 35 14.16 8.36 2.36
CA TYR A 35 13.83 8.45 3.78
C TYR A 35 15.02 8.93 4.60
N ARG A 36 16.25 8.49 4.29
CA ARG A 36 17.47 8.97 4.94
C ARG A 36 17.64 10.48 4.80
N LEU A 37 17.56 11.00 3.58
CA LEU A 37 17.70 12.44 3.33
C LEU A 37 16.57 13.25 3.98
N ILE A 38 15.33 12.78 3.91
CA ILE A 38 14.22 13.47 4.58
C ILE A 38 14.42 13.52 6.11
N MET A 39 14.98 12.46 6.71
CA MET A 39 15.30 12.47 8.14
C MET A 39 16.46 13.42 8.47
N GLU A 40 17.46 13.53 7.60
CA GLU A 40 18.64 14.38 7.81
C GLU A 40 18.36 15.88 7.63
N GLN A 41 17.57 16.25 6.62
CA GLN A 41 17.42 17.65 6.18
C GLN A 41 15.97 18.10 5.94
N GLY A 42 14.98 17.21 6.10
CA GLY A 42 13.56 17.51 5.90
C GLY A 42 13.06 17.27 4.46
N TYR A 43 11.73 17.23 4.31
CA TYR A 43 11.09 16.90 3.03
C TYR A 43 11.33 17.95 1.95
N ASP A 44 11.12 19.23 2.28
CA ASP A 44 11.20 20.32 1.29
C ASP A 44 12.63 20.55 0.80
N ALA A 45 13.63 20.38 1.68
CA ALA A 45 15.03 20.52 1.33
C ALA A 45 15.58 19.34 0.51
N THR A 46 14.86 18.21 0.46
CA THR A 46 15.28 17.01 -0.28
C THR A 46 14.83 17.06 -1.74
N THR A 47 15.79 17.08 -2.66
CA THR A 47 15.52 17.09 -4.11
C THR A 47 15.66 15.71 -4.75
N VAL A 48 15.05 15.52 -5.93
CA VAL A 48 15.15 14.27 -6.69
C VAL A 48 16.58 14.01 -7.17
N GLU A 49 17.35 15.07 -7.43
CA GLU A 49 18.76 14.99 -7.81
C GLU A 49 19.61 14.42 -6.66
N GLN A 50 19.40 14.91 -5.43
CA GLN A 50 20.08 14.39 -4.24
C GLN A 50 19.70 12.93 -3.98
N ILE A 51 18.42 12.58 -4.15
CA ILE A 51 17.95 11.20 -4.02
C ILE A 51 18.63 10.30 -5.06
N ALA A 52 18.71 10.76 -6.31
CA ALA A 52 19.31 10.01 -7.40
C ALA A 52 20.81 9.76 -7.16
N GLU A 53 21.54 10.79 -6.73
CA GLU A 53 22.95 10.69 -6.34
C GLU A 53 23.14 9.70 -5.18
N ALA A 54 22.35 9.84 -4.12
CA ALA A 54 22.41 8.98 -2.94
C ALA A 54 22.00 7.52 -3.22
N ALA A 55 21.18 7.27 -4.23
CA ALA A 55 20.77 5.94 -4.67
C ALA A 55 21.62 5.38 -5.83
N GLU A 56 22.68 6.09 -6.25
CA GLU A 56 23.56 5.73 -7.36
C GLU A 56 22.81 5.48 -8.69
N VAL A 57 21.83 6.32 -9.00
CA VAL A 57 21.04 6.26 -10.24
C VAL A 57 20.91 7.65 -10.87
N SER A 58 20.41 7.71 -12.11
CA SER A 58 20.07 8.98 -12.74
C SER A 58 18.74 9.54 -12.22
N PRO A 59 18.52 10.87 -12.22
CA PRO A 59 17.20 11.45 -11.93
C PRO A 59 16.10 10.89 -12.85
N SER A 60 16.40 10.66 -14.13
CA SER A 60 15.49 10.00 -15.07
C SER A 60 15.13 8.57 -14.67
N THR A 61 16.01 7.86 -13.95
CA THR A 61 15.72 6.55 -13.37
C THR A 61 14.79 6.70 -12.18
N VAL A 62 14.98 7.69 -11.31
CA VAL A 62 14.03 7.97 -10.22
C VAL A 62 12.64 8.23 -10.78
N PHE A 63 12.50 9.17 -11.72
CA PHE A 63 11.20 9.50 -12.34
C PHE A 63 10.54 8.32 -13.07
N ARG A 64 11.33 7.39 -13.62
CA ARG A 64 10.81 6.15 -14.23
C ARG A 64 10.15 5.22 -13.20
N TYR A 65 10.65 5.20 -11.96
CA TYR A 65 10.09 4.38 -10.88
C TYR A 65 9.03 5.10 -10.06
N PHE A 66 9.17 6.42 -9.92
CA PHE A 66 8.34 7.27 -9.09
C PHE A 66 8.12 8.60 -9.84
N PRO A 67 6.96 8.78 -10.47
CA PRO A 67 6.67 9.98 -11.25
C PRO A 67 6.85 11.29 -10.46
N THR A 68 6.56 11.28 -9.16
CA THR A 68 6.81 12.42 -8.26
C THR A 68 7.60 12.04 -7.00
N LYS A 69 8.06 13.03 -6.24
CA LYS A 69 8.73 12.81 -4.94
C LYS A 69 7.73 12.25 -3.91
N GLU A 70 6.49 12.73 -3.96
CA GLU A 70 5.37 12.24 -3.15
C GLU A 70 5.13 10.76 -3.41
N ASP A 71 5.24 10.29 -4.66
CA ASP A 71 5.11 8.87 -4.98
C ASP A 71 6.16 8.02 -4.25
N ILE A 72 7.36 8.53 -3.98
CA ILE A 72 8.37 7.78 -3.22
C ILE A 72 7.92 7.59 -1.75
N VAL A 73 7.30 8.61 -1.17
CA VAL A 73 6.77 8.59 0.20
C VAL A 73 5.51 7.72 0.31
N LEU A 74 4.62 7.85 -0.68
CA LEU A 74 3.31 7.21 -0.69
C LEU A 74 3.31 5.82 -1.30
N THR A 75 4.38 5.40 -1.98
CA THR A 75 4.41 4.10 -2.65
C THR A 75 4.09 3.01 -1.65
N ASP A 76 2.89 2.52 -1.86
CA ASP A 76 2.35 1.32 -1.30
C ASP A 76 2.45 0.30 -2.42
N GLU A 77 3.34 -0.67 -2.22
CA GLU A 77 3.34 -1.91 -3.00
C GLU A 77 2.03 -2.72 -2.79
N PHE A 78 1.08 -2.15 -2.04
CA PHE A 78 -0.14 -2.76 -1.59
C PHE A 78 -1.28 -2.72 -2.60
N ASP A 79 -1.38 -1.80 -3.57
CA ASP A 79 -2.54 -1.79 -4.49
C ASP A 79 -2.69 -3.08 -5.33
N PRO A 80 -1.63 -3.60 -6.00
CA PRO A 80 -1.73 -4.87 -6.73
C PRO A 80 -1.88 -6.09 -5.81
N ILE A 81 -1.37 -5.98 -4.59
CA ILE A 81 -1.52 -7.02 -3.55
C ILE A 81 -2.97 -7.02 -3.05
N LEU A 82 -3.55 -5.86 -2.81
CA LEU A 82 -4.91 -5.65 -2.32
C LEU A 82 -5.92 -6.30 -3.26
N GLU A 83 -5.82 -6.03 -4.56
CA GLU A 83 -6.71 -6.64 -5.57
C GLU A 83 -6.60 -8.17 -5.58
N ARG A 84 -5.36 -8.68 -5.56
CA ARG A 84 -5.10 -10.12 -5.58
C ARG A 84 -5.63 -10.79 -4.32
N GLU A 85 -5.32 -10.23 -3.15
CA GLU A 85 -5.71 -10.79 -1.86
C GLU A 85 -7.23 -10.72 -1.67
N LEU A 86 -7.87 -9.61 -2.06
CA LEU A 86 -9.33 -9.49 -2.02
C LEU A 86 -10.03 -10.48 -2.96
N ARG A 87 -9.47 -10.74 -4.15
CA ARG A 87 -9.98 -11.76 -5.08
C ARG A 87 -9.74 -13.19 -4.59
N ALA A 88 -8.73 -13.41 -3.76
CA ALA A 88 -8.45 -14.72 -3.17
C ALA A 88 -9.36 -15.06 -1.98
N ARG A 89 -10.10 -14.06 -1.45
CA ARG A 89 -11.09 -14.28 -0.38
C ARG A 89 -12.30 -15.08 -0.89
N PRO A 90 -12.99 -15.82 0.00
CA PRO A 90 -14.23 -16.52 -0.36
C PRO A 90 -15.28 -15.57 -0.95
N ALA A 91 -15.95 -15.97 -2.02
CA ALA A 91 -16.90 -15.11 -2.72
C ALA A 91 -18.14 -14.75 -1.87
N ASP A 92 -18.52 -15.66 -0.97
CA ASP A 92 -19.66 -15.56 -0.05
C ASP A 92 -19.35 -14.80 1.25
N GLU A 93 -18.09 -14.45 1.50
CA GLU A 93 -17.71 -13.63 2.65
C GLU A 93 -18.22 -12.18 2.48
N PRO A 94 -18.66 -11.50 3.55
CA PRO A 94 -18.94 -10.07 3.49
C PRO A 94 -17.69 -9.27 3.08
N ILE A 95 -17.85 -8.29 2.19
CA ILE A 95 -16.68 -7.53 1.68
C ILE A 95 -15.91 -6.82 2.79
N VAL A 96 -16.58 -6.33 3.83
CA VAL A 96 -15.91 -5.65 4.94
C VAL A 96 -14.98 -6.61 5.69
N ASP A 97 -15.37 -7.87 5.88
CA ASP A 97 -14.51 -8.89 6.50
C ASP A 97 -13.32 -9.24 5.61
N SER A 98 -13.53 -9.33 4.30
CA SER A 98 -12.46 -9.48 3.33
C SER A 98 -11.46 -8.32 3.38
N VAL A 99 -11.96 -7.08 3.43
CA VAL A 99 -11.12 -5.87 3.52
C VAL A 99 -10.37 -5.86 4.85
N ARG A 100 -11.04 -6.17 5.96
CA ARG A 100 -10.42 -6.29 7.28
C ARG A 100 -9.21 -7.22 7.23
N HIS A 101 -9.40 -8.43 6.70
CA HIS A 101 -8.34 -9.41 6.59
C HIS A 101 -7.15 -8.90 5.77
N VAL A 102 -7.41 -8.29 4.61
CA VAL A 102 -6.35 -7.78 3.73
C VAL A 102 -5.61 -6.61 4.38
N VAL A 103 -6.33 -5.73 5.09
CA VAL A 103 -5.76 -4.59 5.80
C VAL A 103 -4.90 -5.04 6.97
N GLU A 104 -5.36 -6.00 7.78
CA GLU A 104 -4.57 -6.59 8.88
C GLU A 104 -3.25 -7.16 8.37
N ARG A 105 -3.30 -7.94 7.29
CA ARG A 105 -2.10 -8.51 6.65
C ARG A 105 -1.18 -7.43 6.10
N SER A 106 -1.74 -6.37 5.54
CA SER A 106 -0.95 -5.24 5.00
C SER A 106 -0.25 -4.47 6.12
N LEU A 107 -0.94 -4.22 7.24
CA LEU A 107 -0.35 -3.62 8.43
C LEU A 107 0.76 -4.51 9.01
N ASP A 108 0.56 -5.83 9.10
CA ASP A 108 1.60 -6.76 9.56
C ASP A 108 2.88 -6.64 8.72
N LEU A 109 2.74 -6.63 7.39
CA LEU A 109 3.88 -6.51 6.48
C LEU A 109 4.54 -5.14 6.58
N ALA A 110 3.74 -4.07 6.65
CA ALA A 110 4.26 -2.71 6.79
C ALA A 110 5.07 -2.54 8.07
N PHE A 111 4.62 -3.11 9.20
CA PHE A 111 5.33 -3.03 10.47
C PHE A 111 6.46 -4.04 10.62
N ALA A 112 6.44 -5.16 9.91
CA ALA A 112 7.51 -6.16 9.94
C ALA A 112 8.72 -5.77 9.07
N ASP A 113 8.49 -5.25 7.86
CA ASP A 113 9.53 -5.02 6.87
C ASP A 113 10.09 -3.58 6.86
N THR A 114 9.43 -2.65 7.57
CA THR A 114 9.84 -1.23 7.61
C THR A 114 10.26 -0.84 9.02
N SER A 115 11.32 -0.02 9.15
CA SER A 115 11.70 0.50 10.46
C SER A 115 10.57 1.38 11.05
N PRO A 116 10.33 1.32 12.37
CA PRO A 116 9.30 2.15 13.01
C PRO A 116 9.46 3.65 12.69
N GLU A 117 10.69 4.12 12.56
CA GLU A 117 11.01 5.52 12.22
C GLU A 117 10.53 5.91 10.83
N VAL A 118 10.72 5.04 9.82
CA VAL A 118 10.26 5.30 8.46
C VAL A 118 8.73 5.31 8.39
N THR A 119 8.07 4.38 9.09
CA THR A 119 6.60 4.37 9.17
C THR A 119 6.08 5.66 9.80
N ARG A 120 6.63 6.08 10.94
CA ARG A 120 6.26 7.36 11.59
C ARG A 120 6.53 8.56 10.68
N LEU A 121 7.66 8.58 9.98
CA LEU A 121 7.98 9.66 9.05
C LEU A 121 6.94 9.75 7.93
N ARG A 122 6.60 8.64 7.28
CA ARG A 122 5.59 8.61 6.20
C ARG A 122 4.26 9.16 6.68
N LEU A 123 3.81 8.71 7.84
CA LEU A 123 2.54 9.11 8.43
C LEU A 123 2.53 10.60 8.81
N ARG A 124 3.63 11.11 9.37
CA ARG A 124 3.81 12.55 9.62
C ARG A 124 3.74 13.37 8.33
N LEU A 125 4.43 12.94 7.27
CA LEU A 125 4.41 13.64 5.98
C LEU A 125 3.00 13.69 5.35
N GLN A 126 2.20 12.65 5.53
CA GLN A 126 0.81 12.63 5.04
C GLN A 126 -0.08 13.69 5.71
N VAL A 127 0.19 14.05 6.97
CA VAL A 127 -0.56 15.07 7.70
C VAL A 127 0.03 16.46 7.48
N GLU A 128 1.34 16.62 7.65
CA GLU A 128 2.00 17.91 7.70
C GLU A 128 2.34 18.48 6.32
N THR A 129 2.47 17.63 5.28
CA THR A 129 2.93 18.07 3.96
C THR A 129 1.77 18.11 2.94
N PRO A 130 1.30 19.31 2.51
CA PRO A 130 0.14 19.42 1.62
C PRO A 130 0.28 18.69 0.28
N ALA A 131 1.49 18.67 -0.29
CA ALA A 131 1.77 17.97 -1.54
C ALA A 131 1.58 16.44 -1.40
N VAL A 132 2.14 15.86 -0.33
CA VAL A 132 1.98 14.44 -0.01
C VAL A 132 0.52 14.10 0.26
N ARG A 133 -0.18 14.93 1.05
CA ARG A 133 -1.61 14.75 1.31
C ARG A 133 -2.44 14.77 0.02
N SER A 134 -2.18 15.72 -0.88
CA SER A 134 -2.90 15.84 -2.15
C SER A 134 -2.69 14.62 -3.04
N ARG A 135 -1.43 14.16 -3.14
CA ARG A 135 -1.10 12.95 -3.90
C ARG A 135 -1.73 11.70 -3.29
N MET A 136 -1.81 11.62 -1.96
CA MET A 136 -2.50 10.53 -1.26
C MET A 136 -3.99 10.48 -1.63
N MET A 137 -4.68 11.63 -1.64
CA MET A 137 -6.09 11.70 -2.04
C MET A 137 -6.30 11.27 -3.50
N GLU A 138 -5.36 11.59 -4.40
CA GLU A 138 -5.39 11.09 -5.79
C GLU A 138 -5.20 9.57 -5.83
N SER A 139 -4.25 9.03 -5.06
CA SER A 139 -4.05 7.58 -4.94
C SER A 139 -5.31 6.88 -4.44
N MET A 140 -5.98 7.45 -3.44
CA MET A 140 -7.24 6.91 -2.91
C MET A 140 -8.35 6.84 -3.94
N SER A 141 -8.42 7.79 -4.88
CA SER A 141 -9.38 7.74 -5.98
C SER A 141 -9.12 6.52 -6.88
N VAL A 142 -7.86 6.21 -7.15
CA VAL A 142 -7.45 5.03 -7.92
C VAL A 142 -7.78 3.74 -7.15
N THR A 143 -7.42 3.65 -5.87
CA THR A 143 -7.76 2.51 -5.00
C THR A 143 -9.28 2.34 -4.89
N GLY A 144 -10.05 3.43 -4.80
CA GLY A 144 -11.51 3.42 -4.79
C GLY A 144 -12.11 2.80 -6.05
N GLN A 145 -11.59 3.14 -7.24
CA GLN A 145 -12.02 2.52 -8.50
C GLN A 145 -11.68 1.03 -8.58
N LEU A 146 -10.58 0.60 -7.97
CA LEU A 146 -10.24 -0.82 -7.82
C LEU A 146 -11.23 -1.53 -6.90
N MET A 147 -11.55 -0.93 -5.75
CA MET A 147 -12.53 -1.44 -4.81
C MET A 147 -13.92 -1.57 -5.43
N CYS A 148 -14.37 -0.59 -6.22
CA CYS A 148 -15.63 -0.68 -6.96
C CYS A 148 -15.70 -1.92 -7.84
N ARG A 149 -14.63 -2.22 -8.60
CA ARG A 149 -14.56 -3.39 -9.48
C ARG A 149 -14.63 -4.69 -8.68
N VAL A 150 -13.86 -4.80 -7.61
CA VAL A 150 -13.87 -5.98 -6.74
C VAL A 150 -15.25 -6.22 -6.09
N ILE A 151 -15.89 -5.15 -5.60
CA ILE A 151 -17.23 -5.22 -4.99
C ILE A 151 -18.27 -5.63 -6.03
N ALA A 152 -18.23 -5.02 -7.22
CA ALA A 152 -19.14 -5.32 -8.32
C ALA A 152 -19.05 -6.80 -8.73
N ASP A 153 -17.82 -7.30 -8.94
CA ASP A 153 -17.56 -8.70 -9.30
C ASP A 153 -18.17 -9.68 -8.29
N ARG A 154 -18.08 -9.38 -6.98
CA ARG A 154 -18.59 -10.24 -5.91
C ARG A 154 -20.09 -10.17 -5.71
N THR A 155 -20.69 -9.02 -5.99
CA THR A 155 -22.12 -8.76 -5.71
C THR A 155 -23.01 -8.86 -6.94
N GLY A 156 -22.42 -8.99 -8.14
CA GLY A 156 -23.15 -8.94 -9.41
C GLY A 156 -23.76 -7.58 -9.71
N ARG A 157 -23.24 -6.51 -9.10
CA ARG A 157 -23.72 -5.12 -9.26
C ARG A 157 -22.91 -4.38 -10.32
N ASP A 158 -23.44 -3.25 -10.76
CA ASP A 158 -22.72 -2.31 -11.63
C ASP A 158 -21.59 -1.61 -10.84
N PRO A 159 -20.31 -1.66 -11.29
CA PRO A 159 -19.22 -0.92 -10.66
C PRO A 159 -19.42 0.59 -10.66
N ASP A 160 -20.25 1.13 -11.54
CA ASP A 160 -20.60 2.55 -11.60
C ASP A 160 -21.87 2.90 -10.78
N GLY A 161 -22.52 1.90 -10.18
CA GLY A 161 -23.69 2.08 -9.33
C GLY A 161 -23.39 2.89 -8.08
N LEU A 162 -24.35 3.72 -7.65
CA LEU A 162 -24.19 4.62 -6.50
C LEU A 162 -23.80 3.86 -5.23
N GLU A 163 -24.49 2.76 -4.93
CA GLU A 163 -24.26 1.97 -3.73
C GLU A 163 -22.87 1.34 -3.70
N VAL A 164 -22.35 0.89 -4.86
CA VAL A 164 -21.00 0.33 -4.97
C VAL A 164 -19.96 1.42 -4.75
N ARG A 165 -20.14 2.58 -5.39
CA ARG A 165 -19.25 3.73 -5.25
C ARG A 165 -19.21 4.25 -3.81
N VAL A 166 -20.38 4.40 -3.18
CA VAL A 166 -20.46 4.83 -1.78
C VAL A 166 -19.76 3.83 -0.88
N HIS A 167 -20.07 2.54 -0.99
CA HIS A 167 -19.48 1.53 -0.12
C HIS A 167 -17.95 1.42 -0.29
N ALA A 168 -17.46 1.41 -1.53
CA ALA A 168 -16.02 1.40 -1.84
C ALA A 168 -15.31 2.62 -1.23
N MET A 169 -15.84 3.82 -1.47
CA MET A 169 -15.24 5.06 -0.98
C MET A 169 -15.34 5.21 0.54
N SER A 170 -16.38 4.68 1.18
CA SER A 170 -16.49 4.63 2.64
C SER A 170 -15.39 3.78 3.27
N LEU A 171 -15.07 2.61 2.69
CA LEU A 171 -13.99 1.74 3.18
C LEU A 171 -12.62 2.41 3.03
N VAL A 172 -12.33 2.98 1.85
CA VAL A 172 -11.08 3.70 1.59
C VAL A 172 -10.94 4.92 2.50
N SER A 173 -12.04 5.67 2.71
CA SER A 173 -12.07 6.82 3.60
C SER A 173 -11.86 6.42 5.07
N ALA A 174 -12.47 5.33 5.54
CA ALA A 174 -12.29 4.85 6.92
C ALA A 174 -10.82 4.59 7.26
N MET A 175 -10.07 3.95 6.36
CA MET A 175 -8.63 3.71 6.53
C MET A 175 -7.83 5.03 6.58
N MET A 176 -8.14 5.98 5.70
CA MET A 176 -7.50 7.29 5.70
C MET A 176 -7.78 8.04 6.99
N GLN A 177 -9.05 8.08 7.45
CA GLN A 177 -9.44 8.82 8.63
C GLN A 177 -8.83 8.21 9.90
N ALA A 178 -8.73 6.89 10.01
CA ALA A 178 -8.00 6.25 11.09
C ALA A 178 -6.52 6.67 11.11
N THR A 179 -5.90 6.75 9.94
CA THR A 179 -4.50 7.14 9.80
C THR A 179 -4.27 8.62 10.15
N MET A 180 -5.14 9.51 9.68
CA MET A 180 -5.08 10.93 10.01
C MET A 180 -5.34 11.18 11.49
N TYR A 181 -6.39 10.56 12.04
CA TYR A 181 -6.72 10.65 13.46
C TYR A 181 -5.55 10.23 14.34
N TRP A 182 -4.95 9.07 14.03
CA TRP A 182 -3.78 8.57 14.76
C TRP A 182 -2.61 9.55 14.74
N ALA A 183 -2.32 10.15 13.59
CA ALA A 183 -1.23 11.09 13.43
C ALA A 183 -1.50 12.46 14.09
N GLU A 184 -2.76 12.90 14.17
CA GLU A 184 -3.17 14.12 14.86
C GLU A 184 -3.17 13.99 16.40
N HIS A 185 -3.22 12.76 16.93
CA HIS A 185 -3.30 12.46 18.37
C HIS A 185 -1.98 11.86 18.90
N ASP A 186 -0.85 12.42 18.48
CA ASP A 186 0.51 12.07 18.94
C ASP A 186 0.87 10.57 18.85
N GLN A 187 0.15 9.79 18.05
CA GLN A 187 0.37 8.35 17.86
C GLN A 187 0.22 7.55 19.18
N GLU A 188 -0.60 8.04 20.12
CA GLU A 188 -0.80 7.40 21.42
C GLU A 188 -1.56 6.07 21.32
N ASP A 189 -2.55 6.01 20.43
CA ASP A 189 -3.35 4.82 20.17
C ASP A 189 -2.63 3.83 19.25
N ASP A 190 -3.08 2.58 19.24
CA ASP A 190 -2.63 1.61 18.24
C ASP A 190 -3.34 1.85 16.90
N LEU A 191 -2.57 2.06 15.82
CA LEU A 191 -3.11 2.35 14.49
C LEU A 191 -3.98 1.19 13.95
N ARG A 192 -3.64 -0.07 14.25
CA ARG A 192 -4.44 -1.22 13.81
C ARG A 192 -5.80 -1.15 14.48
N ASP A 193 -5.85 -0.91 15.80
CA ASP A 193 -7.11 -0.81 16.53
C ASP A 193 -8.00 0.32 15.98
N LEU A 194 -7.42 1.47 15.66
CA LEU A 194 -8.14 2.58 15.04
C LEU A 194 -8.71 2.22 13.66
N VAL A 195 -7.92 1.55 12.82
CA VAL A 195 -8.39 1.12 11.49
C VAL A 195 -9.53 0.11 11.62
N MET A 196 -9.43 -0.85 12.55
CA MET A 196 -10.51 -1.82 12.79
C MET A 196 -11.80 -1.15 13.28
N ARG A 197 -11.68 -0.20 14.22
CA ARG A 197 -12.82 0.59 14.70
C ARG A 197 -13.48 1.42 13.58
N ALA A 198 -12.68 1.99 12.68
CA ALA A 198 -13.19 2.75 11.55
C ALA A 198 -13.96 1.85 10.56
N LEU A 199 -13.46 0.63 10.28
CA LEU A 199 -14.17 -0.35 9.47
C LEU A 199 -15.47 -0.82 10.12
N ASP A 200 -15.47 -1.03 11.44
CA ASP A 200 -16.69 -1.38 12.20
C ASP A 200 -17.76 -0.30 12.08
N THR A 201 -17.35 0.97 12.13
CA THR A 201 -18.25 2.12 11.97
C THR A 201 -18.86 2.16 10.56
N VAL A 202 -18.10 1.81 9.52
CA VAL A 202 -18.64 1.69 8.15
C VAL A 202 -19.65 0.55 8.03
N GLN A 203 -19.43 -0.55 8.74
CA GLN A 203 -20.29 -1.73 8.67
C GLN A 203 -21.61 -1.57 9.45
N HIS A 204 -21.55 -0.97 10.64
CA HIS A 204 -22.66 -0.95 11.59
C HIS A 204 -23.29 0.44 11.80
N GLY A 205 -22.65 1.50 11.33
CA GLY A 205 -23.04 2.88 11.62
C GLY A 205 -22.43 3.40 12.93
N LEU A 206 -22.86 4.61 13.32
CA LEU A 206 -22.51 5.26 14.59
C LEU A 206 -23.31 4.70 15.77
#